data_AF-A0A919E9C3-F1
#
_entry.id   AF-A0A919E9C3-F1
#
_cell.length_a   1.000
_cell.length_b   1.000
_cell.length_c   1.000
_cell.angle_alpha   90.00
_cell.angle_beta   90.00
_cell.angle_gamma   90.00
#
_symmetry.space_group_name_H-M   'P 1'
#
loop_
_entity.id
_entity.type
_entity.pdbx_description
1 polymer ?
#
loop_
_entity_poly.entity_id
_entity_poly.type
_entity_poly.pdbx_seq_one_letter_code
_entity_poly.pdbx_strand_id
1 'polypeptide(L)'
;MGAHVSIYVRHTDDLRSVAREIRDLTAGLEAPEHSTEEMVAYTVGARLKAASRMAEEMSDALLYRLTGPRSTARAELRSHSALAAAAAGTAQVMGSLAEALRQVAFLNEHANLPTFPDLADARDAAWNVIRDHVDEARAALHDTADQLETDARHLVQPPPRSAAAMPLAQRPPVAAPLATSVQRRPTL
;
A
#
# COMPACT_ATOMS: atom_id res chain seq x y z
N MET A 1 13.52 -30.02 16.23
CA MET A 1 12.22 -29.50 15.74
C MET A 1 11.81 -28.13 16.32
N GLY A 2 12.55 -27.53 17.27
CA GLY A 2 12.16 -26.25 17.91
C GLY A 2 12.55 -24.96 17.18
N ALA A 3 13.59 -24.97 16.33
CA ALA A 3 14.09 -23.74 15.69
C ALA A 3 13.14 -23.15 14.64
N HIS A 4 12.43 -23.99 13.88
CA HIS A 4 11.51 -23.50 12.85
C HIS A 4 10.29 -22.81 13.46
N VAL A 5 9.67 -23.37 14.50
CA VAL A 5 8.50 -22.75 15.15
C VAL A 5 8.84 -21.36 15.72
N SER A 6 10.04 -21.20 16.28
CA SER A 6 10.49 -19.92 16.86
C SER A 6 10.67 -18.81 15.82
N ILE A 7 11.09 -19.13 14.59
CA ILE A 7 11.32 -18.15 13.52
C ILE A 7 9.99 -17.64 12.96
N TYR A 8 9.01 -18.55 12.79
CA TYR A 8 7.69 -18.18 12.30
C TYR A 8 6.92 -17.27 13.26
N VAL A 9 6.97 -17.55 14.56
CA VAL A 9 6.30 -16.72 15.58
C VAL A 9 6.85 -15.30 15.58
N ARG A 10 8.18 -15.14 15.57
CA ARG A 10 8.84 -13.83 15.55
C ARG A 10 8.45 -12.97 14.34
N HIS A 11 8.50 -13.52 13.13
CA HIS A 11 8.14 -12.74 11.93
C HIS A 11 6.66 -12.39 11.88
N THR A 12 5.79 -13.23 12.43
CA THR A 12 4.35 -12.95 12.47
C THR A 12 4.04 -11.82 13.45
N ASP A 13 4.68 -11.83 14.62
CA ASP A 13 4.49 -10.81 15.65
C ASP A 13 5.03 -9.45 15.18
N ASP A 14 6.16 -9.43 14.46
CA ASP A 14 6.71 -8.22 13.84
C ASP A 14 5.70 -7.58 12.87
N LEU A 15 5.16 -8.34 11.91
CA LEU A 15 4.20 -7.81 10.92
C LEU A 15 2.90 -7.32 11.56
N ARG A 16 2.42 -8.02 12.60
CA ARG A 16 1.25 -7.59 13.38
C ARG A 16 1.52 -6.36 14.24
N SER A 17 2.76 -6.14 14.68
CA SER A 17 3.13 -4.88 15.35
C SER A 17 3.01 -3.72 14.38
N VAL A 18 3.65 -3.83 13.20
CA VAL A 18 3.59 -2.79 12.17
C VAL A 18 2.15 -2.52 11.72
N ALA A 19 1.34 -3.57 11.51
CA ALA A 19 -0.06 -3.39 11.14
C ALA A 19 -0.88 -2.62 12.20
N ARG A 20 -0.60 -2.82 13.49
CA ARG A 20 -1.26 -2.06 14.58
C ARG A 20 -0.81 -0.61 14.59
N GLU A 21 0.49 -0.37 14.47
CA GLU A 21 1.04 0.99 14.42
C GLU A 21 0.50 1.79 13.23
N ILE A 22 0.32 1.14 12.07
CA ILE A 22 -0.33 1.75 10.90
C ILE A 22 -1.78 2.09 11.20
N ARG A 23 -2.54 1.21 11.87
CA ARG A 23 -3.93 1.51 12.24
C ARG A 23 -4.06 2.67 13.23
N ASP A 24 -3.16 2.74 14.20
CA ASP A 24 -3.09 3.85 15.14
C ASP A 24 -2.79 5.18 14.41
N LEU A 25 -1.98 5.12 13.35
CA LEU A 25 -1.75 6.26 12.46
C LEU A 25 -3.02 6.66 11.69
N THR A 26 -3.72 5.67 11.11
CA THR A 26 -4.98 5.86 10.36
C THR A 26 -6.09 6.48 11.23
N ALA A 27 -6.27 6.00 12.46
CA ALA A 27 -7.31 6.47 13.37
C ALA A 27 -7.17 7.96 13.71
N GLY A 28 -5.97 8.51 13.56
CA GLY A 28 -5.71 9.93 13.81
C GLY A 28 -5.74 10.84 12.59
N LEU A 29 -6.16 10.32 11.42
CA LEU A 29 -6.38 11.05 10.17
C LEU A 29 -7.87 11.29 9.89
N GLU A 30 -8.71 11.42 10.92
CA GLU A 30 -10.11 11.78 10.72
C GLU A 30 -10.21 13.11 9.97
N ALA A 31 -10.88 13.09 8.81
CA ALA A 31 -11.08 14.27 7.98
C ALA A 31 -11.96 15.26 8.75
N PRO A 32 -11.45 16.45 9.09
CA PRO A 32 -12.23 17.36 9.88
C PRO A 32 -13.22 18.11 9.00
N GLU A 33 -14.51 17.82 9.17
CA GLU A 33 -15.59 18.54 8.48
C GLU A 33 -15.63 20.05 8.84
N HIS A 34 -14.96 20.48 9.92
CA HIS A 34 -15.01 21.85 10.45
C HIS A 34 -13.66 22.36 11.02
N SER A 35 -12.51 21.90 10.52
CA SER A 35 -11.21 22.37 11.03
C SER A 35 -10.75 23.68 10.41
N THR A 36 -10.05 24.47 11.21
CA THR A 36 -9.23 25.58 10.74
C THR A 36 -7.98 25.09 10.00
N GLU A 37 -7.40 25.95 9.16
CA GLU A 37 -6.14 25.68 8.45
C GLU A 37 -5.02 25.25 9.41
N GLU A 38 -4.91 25.91 10.57
CA GLU A 38 -3.92 25.59 11.60
C GLU A 38 -4.10 24.17 12.16
N MET A 39 -5.34 23.76 12.41
CA MET A 39 -5.65 22.43 12.95
C MET A 39 -5.36 21.34 11.92
N VAL A 40 -5.64 21.62 10.63
CA VAL A 40 -5.27 20.71 9.54
C VAL A 40 -3.75 20.64 9.38
N ALA A 41 -3.04 21.76 9.36
CA ALA A 41 -1.57 21.78 9.31
C ALA A 41 -0.96 20.96 10.46
N TYR A 42 -1.44 21.16 11.69
CA TYR A 42 -0.96 20.42 12.85
C TYR A 42 -1.21 18.92 12.69
N THR A 43 -2.43 18.53 12.32
CA THR A 43 -2.82 17.13 12.20
C THR A 43 -2.05 16.44 11.08
N VAL A 44 -2.09 16.98 9.86
CA VAL A 44 -1.38 16.43 8.70
C VAL A 44 0.13 16.42 8.94
N GLY A 45 0.70 17.48 9.53
CA GLY A 45 2.12 17.55 9.88
C GLY A 45 2.55 16.51 10.91
N ALA A 46 1.75 16.30 11.96
CA ALA A 46 2.01 15.26 12.96
C ALA A 46 1.96 13.86 12.34
N ARG A 47 1.02 13.61 11.42
CA ARG A 47 0.88 12.33 10.74
C ARG A 47 1.97 12.08 9.72
N LEU A 48 2.39 13.11 8.97
CA LEU A 48 3.55 13.03 8.09
C LEU A 48 4.81 12.68 8.87
N LYS A 49 5.05 13.33 10.01
CA LYS A 49 6.19 13.01 10.88
C LYS A 49 6.17 11.57 11.36
N ALA A 50 5.00 11.07 11.79
CA ALA A 50 4.85 9.70 12.24
C ALA A 50 5.04 8.68 11.10
N ALA A 51 4.50 8.95 9.91
CA ALA A 51 4.72 8.13 8.72
C ALA A 51 6.20 8.08 8.31
N SER A 52 6.89 9.24 8.32
CA SER A 52 8.34 9.30 8.04
C SER A 52 9.15 8.43 9.01
N ARG A 53 8.85 8.50 10.31
CA ARG A 53 9.50 7.67 11.32
C ARG A 53 9.27 6.18 11.06
N MET A 54 8.05 5.79 10.73
CA MET A 54 7.72 4.39 10.44
C MET A 54 8.43 3.88 9.18
N ALA A 55 8.52 4.71 8.14
CA ALA A 55 9.28 4.40 6.93
C ALA A 55 10.77 4.19 7.21
N GLU A 56 11.36 5.02 8.08
CA GLU A 56 12.74 4.87 8.56
C GLU A 56 12.93 3.55 9.32
N GLU A 57 12.08 3.27 10.31
CA GLU A 57 12.14 2.04 11.11
C GLU A 57 11.98 0.77 10.24
N MET A 58 11.07 0.78 9.26
CA MET A 58 10.93 -0.32 8.29
C MET A 58 12.14 -0.45 7.36
N SER A 59 12.71 0.67 6.91
CA SER A 59 13.90 0.69 6.06
C SER A 59 15.12 0.12 6.80
N ASP A 60 15.34 0.54 8.05
CA ASP A 60 16.39 0.02 8.91
C ASP A 60 16.22 -1.48 9.18
N ALA A 61 14.99 -1.92 9.47
CA ALA A 61 14.68 -3.33 9.64
C ALA A 61 15.00 -4.15 8.37
N LEU A 62 14.67 -3.63 7.18
CA LEU A 62 15.00 -4.25 5.91
C LEU A 62 16.51 -4.29 5.66
N LEU A 63 17.21 -3.17 5.88
CA LEU A 63 18.67 -3.08 5.69
C LEU A 63 19.40 -4.05 6.61
N TYR A 64 19.01 -4.11 7.89
CA TYR A 64 19.57 -5.07 8.85
C TYR A 64 19.37 -6.52 8.39
N ARG A 65 18.17 -6.85 7.89
CA ARG A 65 17.85 -8.20 7.39
C ARG A 65 18.58 -8.54 6.09
N LEU A 66 18.76 -7.58 5.19
CA LEU A 66 19.42 -7.78 3.90
C LEU A 66 20.95 -7.84 4.00
N THR A 67 21.54 -7.22 5.02
CA THR A 67 22.99 -7.25 5.28
C THR A 67 23.44 -8.48 6.09
N GLY A 68 22.49 -9.18 6.73
CA GLY A 68 22.74 -10.43 7.44
C GLY A 68 23.00 -11.63 6.51
N PRO A 69 23.27 -12.82 7.10
CA PRO A 69 23.39 -14.06 6.33
C PRO A 69 22.13 -14.31 5.51
N ARG A 70 22.29 -14.55 4.21
CA ARG A 70 21.16 -14.80 3.31
C ARG A 70 20.40 -16.05 3.76
N SER A 71 19.18 -15.84 4.22
CA SER A 71 18.26 -16.93 4.51
C SER A 71 17.63 -17.46 3.24
N THR A 72 17.55 -18.78 3.13
CA THR A 72 16.76 -19.48 2.12
C THR A 72 15.37 -19.85 2.64
N ALA A 73 15.05 -19.48 3.89
CA ALA A 73 13.76 -19.78 4.49
C ALA A 73 12.68 -18.92 3.83
N ARG A 74 11.69 -19.60 3.20
CA ARG A 74 10.59 -18.95 2.49
C ARG A 74 9.79 -17.97 3.36
N ALA A 75 9.64 -18.27 4.65
CA ALA A 75 8.93 -17.40 5.60
C ALA A 75 9.65 -16.07 5.81
N GLU A 76 10.97 -16.11 5.93
CA GLU A 76 11.81 -14.93 6.13
C GLU A 76 11.78 -14.05 4.87
N LEU A 77 11.95 -14.64 3.68
CA LEU A 77 11.84 -13.92 2.40
C LEU A 77 10.47 -13.25 2.20
N ARG A 78 9.38 -13.95 2.59
CA ARG A 78 8.03 -13.36 2.55
C ARG A 78 7.89 -12.21 3.54
N SER A 79 8.45 -12.33 4.75
CA SER A 79 8.42 -11.25 5.73
C SER A 79 9.18 -10.00 5.24
N HIS A 80 10.28 -10.17 4.50
CA HIS A 80 11.02 -9.06 3.89
C HIS A 80 10.20 -8.39 2.80
N SER A 81 9.55 -9.18 1.94
CA SER A 81 8.67 -8.65 0.89
C SER A 81 7.49 -7.87 1.48
N ALA A 82 6.88 -8.38 2.56
CA ALA A 82 5.76 -7.71 3.24
C ALA A 82 6.19 -6.37 3.86
N LEU A 83 7.35 -6.34 4.54
CA LEU A 83 7.91 -5.10 5.08
C LEU A 83 8.26 -4.08 3.98
N ALA A 84 8.82 -4.54 2.86
CA ALA A 84 9.12 -3.66 1.73
C ALA A 84 7.84 -3.07 1.11
N ALA A 85 6.78 -3.87 0.98
CA ALA A 85 5.48 -3.38 0.53
C ALA A 85 4.89 -2.35 1.51
N ALA A 86 5.01 -2.58 2.82
CA ALA A 86 4.56 -1.63 3.83
C ALA A 86 5.34 -0.31 3.83
N ALA A 87 6.66 -0.37 3.62
CA ALA A 87 7.50 0.81 3.43
C ALA A 87 7.04 1.63 2.20
N ALA A 88 6.72 0.95 1.10
CA ALA A 88 6.19 1.61 -0.10
C ALA A 88 4.82 2.27 0.16
N GLY A 89 3.89 1.58 0.83
CA GLY A 89 2.60 2.14 1.22
C GLY A 89 2.75 3.37 2.14
N THR A 90 3.67 3.32 3.09
CA THR A 90 3.97 4.45 3.98
C THR A 90 4.56 5.64 3.22
N ALA A 91 5.42 5.39 2.22
CA ALA A 91 5.94 6.45 1.36
C ALA A 91 4.84 7.12 0.51
N GLN A 92 3.87 6.35 0.01
CA GLN A 92 2.70 6.89 -0.69
C GLN A 92 1.90 7.83 0.23
N VAL A 93 1.65 7.41 1.47
CA VAL A 93 0.97 8.21 2.50
C VAL A 93 1.70 9.52 2.76
N MET A 94 3.04 9.47 2.90
CA MET A 94 3.85 10.68 3.06
C MET A 94 3.68 11.65 1.88
N GLY A 95 3.60 11.12 0.65
CA GLY A 95 3.34 11.90 -0.55
C GLY A 95 2.01 12.65 -0.50
N SER A 96 0.92 11.94 -0.20
CA SER A 96 -0.41 12.56 -0.09
C SER A 96 -0.47 13.59 1.05
N LEU A 97 0.12 13.30 2.21
CA LEU A 97 0.14 14.26 3.34
C LEU A 97 1.01 15.50 3.05
N ALA A 98 2.12 15.35 2.34
CA ALA A 98 2.95 16.49 1.93
C ALA A 98 2.19 17.41 0.96
N GLU A 99 1.40 16.84 0.04
CA GLU A 99 0.57 17.59 -0.88
C GLU A 99 -0.57 18.33 -0.14
N ALA A 100 -1.21 17.69 0.85
CA ALA A 100 -2.17 18.37 1.71
C ALA A 100 -1.53 19.56 2.46
N LEU A 101 -0.31 19.42 3.01
CA LEU A 101 0.40 20.54 3.64
C LEU A 101 0.73 21.67 2.67
N ARG A 102 1.04 21.35 1.41
CA ARG A 102 1.26 22.36 0.36
C ARG A 102 0.03 23.22 0.15
N GLN A 103 -1.16 22.61 0.13
CA GLN A 103 -2.42 23.34 0.03
C GLN A 103 -2.73 24.18 1.27
N VAL A 104 -2.41 23.68 2.47
CA VAL A 104 -2.55 24.48 3.71
C VAL A 104 -1.62 25.70 3.67
N ALA A 105 -0.40 25.55 3.17
CA ALA A 105 0.51 26.68 2.99
C ALA A 105 -0.05 27.72 2.01
N PHE A 106 -0.67 27.28 0.90
CA PHE A 106 -1.35 28.16 -0.04
C PHE A 106 -2.50 28.95 0.62
N LEU A 107 -3.34 28.28 1.41
CA LEU A 107 -4.45 28.92 2.12
C LEU A 107 -3.94 30.00 3.08
N ASN A 108 -2.90 29.68 3.86
CA ASN A 108 -2.30 30.62 4.82
C ASN A 108 -1.65 31.82 4.13
N GLU A 109 -0.89 31.60 3.04
CA GLU A 109 -0.29 32.67 2.24
C GLU A 109 -1.34 33.68 1.75
N HIS A 110 -2.53 33.20 1.42
CA HIS A 110 -3.58 34.03 0.87
C HIS A 110 -4.61 34.48 1.90
N ALA A 111 -4.53 34.09 3.18
CA ALA A 111 -5.59 34.32 4.19
C ALA A 111 -5.98 35.80 4.36
N ASN A 112 -5.01 36.72 4.24
CA ASN A 112 -5.21 38.15 4.46
C ASN A 112 -5.52 38.96 3.20
N LEU A 113 -5.59 38.30 2.04
CA LEU A 113 -5.86 38.98 0.78
C LEU A 113 -7.36 39.30 0.62
N PRO A 114 -7.70 40.47 0.02
CA PRO A 114 -9.08 40.77 -0.35
C PRO A 114 -9.64 39.63 -1.20
N THR A 115 -10.84 39.17 -0.85
CA THR A 115 -11.45 38.04 -1.54
C THR A 115 -12.10 38.53 -2.84
N PHE A 116 -11.57 38.06 -3.97
CA PHE A 116 -12.16 38.18 -5.29
C PHE A 116 -12.68 36.79 -5.72
N PRO A 117 -13.62 36.68 -6.68
CA PRO A 117 -14.23 35.40 -7.06
C PRO A 117 -13.20 34.29 -7.33
N ASP A 118 -12.17 34.56 -8.13
CA ASP A 118 -11.12 33.59 -8.46
C ASP A 118 -10.36 33.09 -7.21
N LEU A 119 -10.15 33.95 -6.22
CA LEU A 119 -9.47 33.56 -4.98
C LEU A 119 -10.37 32.74 -4.05
N ALA A 120 -11.68 33.03 -4.04
CA ALA A 120 -12.64 32.21 -3.30
C ALA A 120 -12.69 30.79 -3.89
N ASP A 121 -12.82 30.68 -5.21
CA ASP A 121 -12.83 29.39 -5.91
C ASP A 121 -11.51 28.62 -5.71
N ALA A 122 -10.37 29.31 -5.73
CA ALA A 122 -9.06 28.69 -5.47
C ALA A 122 -8.92 28.17 -4.02
N ARG A 123 -9.44 28.91 -3.02
CA ARG A 123 -9.45 28.45 -1.62
C ARG A 123 -10.35 27.23 -1.44
N ASP A 124 -11.52 27.22 -2.06
CA ASP A 124 -12.42 26.06 -2.01
C ASP A 124 -11.80 24.84 -2.71
N ALA A 125 -11.13 25.05 -3.85
CA ALA A 125 -10.39 24.00 -4.53
C ALA A 125 -9.24 23.44 -3.66
N ALA A 126 -8.49 24.31 -2.98
CA ALA A 126 -7.44 23.87 -2.05
C ALA A 126 -8.00 23.02 -0.90
N TRP A 127 -9.15 23.40 -0.33
CA TRP A 127 -9.84 22.58 0.68
C TRP A 127 -10.29 21.21 0.16
N ASN A 128 -10.76 21.13 -1.09
CA ASN A 128 -11.08 19.85 -1.73
C ASN A 128 -9.84 18.97 -1.84
N VAL A 129 -8.74 19.52 -2.36
CA VAL A 129 -7.47 18.78 -2.53
C VAL A 129 -6.91 18.30 -1.19
N ILE A 130 -7.02 19.09 -0.12
CA ILE A 130 -6.65 18.67 1.24
C ILE A 130 -7.44 17.44 1.66
N ARG A 131 -8.77 17.46 1.52
CA ARG A 131 -9.63 16.33 1.90
C ARG A 131 -9.31 15.09 1.09
N ASP A 132 -9.18 15.24 -0.23
CA ASP A 132 -8.89 14.14 -1.14
C ASP A 132 -7.58 13.44 -0.76
N HIS A 133 -6.51 14.20 -0.48
CA HIS A 133 -5.23 13.59 -0.11
C HIS A 133 -5.18 13.05 1.31
N VAL A 134 -5.93 13.62 2.26
CA VAL A 134 -6.09 13.03 3.60
C VAL A 134 -6.85 11.70 3.50
N ASP A 135 -7.88 11.63 2.67
CA ASP A 135 -8.64 10.40 2.41
C ASP A 135 -7.80 9.36 1.66
N GLU A 136 -7.01 9.76 0.68
CA GLU A 136 -6.07 8.89 -0.02
C GLU A 136 -5.01 8.32 0.95
N ALA A 137 -4.43 9.16 1.79
CA ALA A 137 -3.49 8.74 2.84
C ALA A 137 -4.15 7.73 3.80
N ARG A 138 -5.39 7.99 4.22
CA ARG A 138 -6.15 7.10 5.09
C ARG A 138 -6.42 5.74 4.44
N ALA A 139 -6.86 5.75 3.19
CA ALA A 139 -7.10 4.52 2.42
C ALA A 139 -5.80 3.71 2.24
N ALA A 140 -4.70 4.36 1.87
CA ALA A 140 -3.41 3.72 1.69
C ALA A 140 -2.89 3.08 2.99
N LEU A 141 -3.05 3.74 4.15
CA LEU A 141 -2.70 3.14 5.44
C LEU A 141 -3.59 1.94 5.78
N HIS A 142 -4.90 2.04 5.54
CA HIS A 142 -5.82 0.93 5.78
C HIS A 142 -5.44 -0.29 4.93
N ASP A 143 -5.24 -0.11 3.63
CA ASP A 143 -4.84 -1.16 2.70
C ASP A 143 -3.49 -1.78 3.09
N THR A 144 -2.53 -0.96 3.53
CA THR A 144 -1.23 -1.43 3.99
C THR A 144 -1.34 -2.29 5.25
N ALA A 145 -2.13 -1.87 6.24
CA ALA A 145 -2.35 -2.63 7.47
C ALA A 145 -3.02 -3.98 7.18
N ASP A 146 -4.06 -3.99 6.34
CA ASP A 146 -4.79 -5.21 5.99
C ASP A 146 -3.94 -6.19 5.18
N GLN A 147 -3.09 -5.67 4.29
CA GLN A 147 -2.11 -6.48 3.56
C GLN A 147 -1.10 -7.12 4.51
N LEU A 148 -0.56 -6.37 5.48
CA LEU A 148 0.38 -6.91 6.48
C LEU A 148 -0.25 -8.00 7.35
N GLU A 149 -1.50 -7.84 7.76
CA GLU A 149 -2.21 -8.88 8.51
C GLU A 149 -2.48 -10.13 7.68
N THR A 150 -2.79 -9.95 6.40
CA THR A 150 -2.95 -11.05 5.45
C THR A 150 -1.64 -11.81 5.28
N ASP A 151 -0.53 -11.09 5.11
CA ASP A 151 0.80 -11.69 5.01
C ASP A 151 1.20 -12.42 6.30
N ALA A 152 0.95 -11.81 7.48
CA ALA A 152 1.18 -12.45 8.76
C ALA A 152 0.38 -13.76 8.91
N ARG A 153 -0.90 -13.79 8.52
CA ARG A 153 -1.71 -15.02 8.51
C ARG A 153 -1.13 -16.09 7.58
N HIS A 154 -0.65 -15.70 6.41
CA HIS A 154 -0.03 -16.60 5.43
C HIS A 154 1.37 -17.10 5.83
N LEU A 155 2.02 -16.48 6.82
CA LEU A 155 3.23 -17.04 7.43
C LEU A 155 2.89 -18.19 8.37
N VAL A 156 1.83 -18.08 9.17
CA VAL A 156 1.44 -19.12 10.16
C VAL A 156 0.83 -20.36 9.49
N GLN A 157 0.11 -20.19 8.38
CA GLN A 157 -0.53 -21.29 7.68
C GLN A 157 0.32 -21.74 6.47
N PRO A 158 0.66 -23.04 6.33
CA PRO A 158 1.20 -23.53 5.07
C PRO A 158 0.18 -23.22 3.95
N PRO A 159 0.61 -22.78 2.75
CA PRO A 159 -0.30 -22.54 1.66
C PRO A 159 -1.14 -23.81 1.43
N PRO A 160 -2.45 -23.70 1.14
CA PRO A 160 -3.28 -24.86 0.93
C PRO A 160 -2.65 -25.75 -0.13
N ARG A 161 -2.50 -27.04 0.17
CA ARG A 161 -1.86 -28.07 -0.68
C ARG A 161 -2.57 -28.30 -2.02
N SER A 162 -3.59 -27.52 -2.36
CA SER A 162 -4.38 -27.64 -3.59
C SER A 162 -3.66 -27.17 -4.86
N ALA A 163 -2.46 -26.58 -4.77
CA ALA A 163 -1.66 -26.24 -5.96
C ALA A 163 -0.62 -27.32 -6.34
N ALA A 164 -0.50 -28.42 -5.59
CA ALA A 164 0.52 -29.45 -5.81
C ALA A 164 0.01 -30.71 -6.54
N ALA A 165 -1.15 -30.66 -7.18
CA ALA A 165 -1.62 -31.75 -8.03
C ALA A 165 -2.44 -31.23 -9.22
N MET A 166 -1.77 -30.54 -10.15
CA MET A 166 -2.17 -30.69 -11.55
C MET A 166 -1.13 -31.61 -12.21
N PRO A 167 -1.46 -32.88 -12.47
CA PRO A 167 -0.67 -33.70 -13.36
C PRO A 167 -0.58 -32.97 -14.69
N LEU A 168 0.64 -32.87 -15.21
CA LEU A 168 0.94 -32.42 -16.55
C LEU A 168 0.42 -33.48 -17.54
N ALA A 169 -0.89 -33.64 -17.67
CA ALA A 169 -1.52 -34.60 -18.55
C ALA A 169 -2.74 -33.96 -19.21
N GLN A 170 -2.74 -34.02 -20.54
CA GLN A 170 -3.79 -33.57 -21.48
C GLN A 170 -3.70 -32.10 -21.91
N ARG A 171 -2.61 -31.80 -22.62
CA ARG A 171 -2.69 -30.87 -23.76
C ARG A 171 -3.50 -31.57 -24.86
N PRO A 172 -4.72 -31.14 -25.21
CA PRO A 172 -5.40 -31.69 -26.38
C PRO A 172 -4.56 -31.37 -27.63
N PRO A 173 -4.40 -32.31 -28.58
CA PRO A 173 -3.64 -32.06 -29.79
C PRO A 173 -4.30 -30.94 -30.59
N VAL A 174 -3.47 -30.00 -31.06
CA VAL A 174 -3.84 -28.97 -32.03
C VAL A 174 -4.47 -29.67 -33.23
N ALA A 175 -5.77 -29.45 -33.45
CA ALA A 175 -6.41 -29.82 -34.71
C ALA A 175 -5.83 -28.90 -35.80
N ALA A 176 -5.00 -29.46 -36.66
CA ALA A 176 -4.55 -28.82 -37.87
C ALA A 176 -5.78 -28.48 -38.75
N PRO A 177 -5.88 -27.29 -39.33
CA PRO A 177 -6.90 -27.03 -40.34
C PRO A 177 -6.59 -27.87 -41.59
N LEU A 178 -7.49 -28.80 -41.88
CA LEU A 178 -7.50 -29.55 -43.14
C LEU A 178 -7.76 -28.57 -44.29
N ALA A 179 -6.72 -28.36 -45.10
CA ALA A 179 -6.87 -27.83 -46.45
C ALA A 179 -7.83 -28.75 -47.22
N THR A 180 -8.99 -28.22 -47.60
CA THR A 180 -9.88 -28.91 -48.55
C THR A 180 -9.96 -28.08 -49.81
N SER A 181 -9.31 -28.57 -50.85
CA SER A 181 -9.27 -28.02 -52.19
C SER A 181 -10.60 -28.24 -52.92
N VAL A 182 -11.07 -27.16 -53.55
CA VAL A 182 -11.73 -27.11 -54.88
C VAL A 182 -12.97 -27.98 -55.12
N GLN A 183 -14.10 -27.32 -55.42
CA GLN A 183 -15.02 -27.85 -56.43
C GLN A 183 -15.61 -26.72 -57.31
N ARG A 184 -15.08 -26.64 -58.53
CA ARG A 184 -15.74 -26.01 -59.69
C ARG A 184 -17.02 -26.79 -60.01
N ARG A 185 -18.06 -26.11 -60.52
CA ARG A 185 -18.57 -26.34 -61.89
C ARG A 185 -19.61 -25.28 -62.34
N PRO A 186 -19.86 -25.17 -63.65
CA PRO A 186 -20.34 -23.96 -64.33
C PRO A 186 -21.79 -24.04 -64.86
N THR A 187 -22.14 -23.00 -65.65
CA THR A 187 -23.24 -22.82 -66.65
C THR A 187 -24.64 -22.56 -66.09
N LEU A 188 -25.42 -21.60 -66.60
CA LEU A 188 -25.52 -21.05 -67.96
C LEU A 188 -25.30 -19.53 -68.05
#